data_AF-A0A139X689-F1
#
_entry.id   AF-A0A139X689-F1
#
_cell.length_a   1.000
_cell.length_b   1.000
_cell.length_c   1.000
_cell.angle_alpha   90.00
_cell.angle_beta   90.00
_cell.angle_gamma   90.00
#
_symmetry.space_group_name_H-M   'P 1'
#
loop_
_entity.id
_entity.type
_entity.pdbx_description
1 polymer ?
#
loop_
_entity_poly.entity_id
_entity_poly.type
_entity_poly.pdbx_seq_one_letter_code
_entity_poly.pdbx_strand_id
1 'polypeptide(L)'
;MPKLPQFNPPANQNDFRSGEEEKEKAFRSRWNSNINRYTEQTLQNDPWDSVNQPTLTQYYNPLNTDIPEGIKGAVIKWTAFPNRILITFPNVGQRTQWQFADEGPSDPNYNPRGPRGWQDEYCEWSVTRNSEGKITKVMFTCENREYWYTLWDIEPAIVLRLYQELVGAQVQLEDLYLRNDNGEPIIDPETGRPAYDDRNKWNSTTTDGAVHLVSNPNALSAEIFLAGQATVLRQNSAGNPITDKNQLINCSQYGTPNRNSDPTIGASVNALVRGTGQPGSGVRISLQNPVGLYIQEPSFDTYQLPLNAPANAQPSDYWKVVRGRRRQNGEDMDFILHAVFEVPEDQGFTVSDIAINGFNIEFGSQITQTFDIALAGLPLPQITPPESFQCAGFAQQPLPRPFLLRDLELVNAAARGNLKMRIEPGTTVENVVLIAFNSDRDATIALTGAPGITATKVDFQDQNGEQIFFLTITAAPNAPLGDRSLLLTNPDGSQGPAVFGLLEVVSPGTLARTTESGTRSASAEKSPVTSIPMVKLPRR
;
A
#
# COMPACT_ATOMS: atom_id res chain seq x y z
N MET A 1 -9.42 -7.08 28.79
CA MET A 1 -8.44 -7.73 27.89
C MET A 1 -7.60 -6.63 27.26
N PRO A 2 -6.29 -6.83 26.96
CA PRO A 2 -5.50 -5.74 26.40
C PRO A 2 -5.99 -5.38 24.99
N LYS A 3 -6.11 -4.08 24.72
CA LYS A 3 -6.20 -3.56 23.35
C LYS A 3 -4.80 -3.51 22.76
N LEU A 4 -4.69 -3.48 21.43
CA LEU A 4 -3.40 -3.22 20.80
C LEU A 4 -2.96 -1.78 21.18
N PRO A 5 -1.77 -1.58 21.78
CA PRO A 5 -1.36 -0.23 22.20
C PRO A 5 -1.00 0.66 21.00
N GLN A 6 -0.40 0.07 19.96
CA GLN A 6 -0.06 0.72 18.70
C GLN A 6 0.14 -0.33 17.60
N PHE A 7 -0.04 0.07 16.35
CA PHE A 7 0.45 -0.72 15.21
C PHE A 7 1.97 -0.62 15.13
N ASN A 8 2.62 -1.77 14.98
CA ASN A 8 4.05 -1.90 14.77
C ASN A 8 4.38 -1.90 13.26
N PRO A 9 5.59 -1.46 12.87
CA PRO A 9 6.06 -1.58 11.49
C PRO A 9 6.14 -3.06 11.05
N PRO A 10 6.12 -3.35 9.73
CA PRO A 10 6.17 -4.71 9.21
C PRO A 10 7.41 -5.45 9.74
N ALA A 11 7.23 -6.72 10.11
CA ALA A 11 8.25 -7.56 10.77
C ALA A 11 8.84 -6.96 12.08
N ASN A 12 8.21 -5.93 12.64
CA ASN A 12 8.74 -5.08 13.71
C ASN A 12 10.09 -4.42 13.36
N GLN A 13 10.30 -4.05 12.10
CA GLN A 13 11.58 -3.49 11.67
C GLN A 13 12.01 -2.25 12.47
N ASN A 14 13.33 -2.12 12.63
CA ASN A 14 13.96 -0.94 13.23
C ASN A 14 15.21 -0.54 12.44
N ASP A 15 15.08 0.51 11.63
CA ASP A 15 16.17 1.04 10.80
C ASP A 15 16.91 2.21 11.45
N PHE A 16 16.65 2.51 12.72
CA PHE A 16 17.28 3.59 13.48
C PHE A 16 18.52 3.08 14.21
N ARG A 17 19.58 3.89 14.25
CA ARG A 17 20.83 3.61 14.95
C ARG A 17 20.80 4.20 16.37
N SER A 18 21.76 3.77 17.20
CA SER A 18 22.02 4.42 18.50
C SER A 18 22.22 5.93 18.31
N GLY A 19 21.53 6.74 19.12
CA GLY A 19 21.46 8.20 18.98
C GLY A 19 20.33 8.72 18.08
N GLU A 20 19.54 7.85 17.44
CA GLU A 20 18.38 8.21 16.62
C GLU A 20 17.03 7.92 17.33
N GLU A 21 17.00 7.80 18.66
CA GLU A 21 15.84 7.31 19.42
C GLU A 21 14.59 8.20 19.30
N GLU A 22 14.75 9.53 19.28
CA GLU A 22 13.62 10.44 19.07
C GLU A 22 13.06 10.35 17.64
N LYS A 23 13.91 10.05 16.65
CA LYS A 23 13.47 9.80 15.26
C LYS A 23 12.71 8.48 15.18
N GLU A 24 13.17 7.44 15.87
CA GLU A 24 12.46 6.15 15.98
C GLU A 24 11.07 6.35 16.60
N LYS A 25 10.99 7.10 17.70
CA LYS A 25 9.73 7.41 18.37
C LYS A 25 8.76 8.18 17.46
N ALA A 26 9.26 9.18 16.74
CA ALA A 26 8.48 9.94 15.77
C ALA A 26 7.98 9.03 14.62
N PHE A 27 8.84 8.15 14.11
CA PHE A 27 8.49 7.16 13.10
C PHE A 27 7.39 6.21 13.57
N ARG A 28 7.53 5.60 14.75
CA ARG A 28 6.53 4.66 15.29
C ARG A 28 5.18 5.32 15.52
N SER A 29 5.17 6.56 16.03
CA SER A 29 3.96 7.37 16.17
C SER A 29 3.29 7.64 14.82
N ARG A 30 4.07 8.06 13.81
CA ARG A 30 3.59 8.33 12.45
C ARG A 30 3.04 7.06 11.79
N TRP A 31 3.76 5.94 11.92
CA TRP A 31 3.34 4.64 11.41
C TRP A 31 1.99 4.22 12.01
N ASN A 32 1.89 4.23 13.34
CA ASN A 32 0.64 3.91 14.04
C ASN A 32 -0.52 4.79 13.57
N SER A 33 -0.29 6.09 13.45
CA SER A 33 -1.28 7.07 12.99
C SER A 33 -1.75 6.80 11.54
N ASN A 34 -0.84 6.37 10.66
CA ASN A 34 -1.15 6.01 9.28
C ASN A 34 -1.98 4.72 9.19
N ILE A 35 -1.58 3.65 9.87
CA ILE A 35 -2.30 2.36 9.85
C ILE A 35 -3.68 2.48 10.52
N ASN A 36 -3.77 3.26 11.61
CA ASN A 36 -5.05 3.56 12.24
C ASN A 36 -6.00 4.26 11.25
N ARG A 37 -5.52 5.27 10.52
CA ARG A 37 -6.35 5.96 9.51
C ARG A 37 -6.86 5.00 8.44
N TYR A 38 -6.01 4.14 7.87
CA TYR A 38 -6.47 3.17 6.86
C TYR A 38 -7.51 2.21 7.41
N THR A 39 -7.33 1.78 8.66
CA THR A 39 -8.27 0.91 9.37
C THR A 39 -9.62 1.60 9.58
N GLU A 40 -9.62 2.84 10.06
CA GLU A 40 -10.84 3.63 10.27
C GLU A 40 -11.55 3.94 8.94
N GLN A 41 -10.82 4.33 7.89
CA GLN A 41 -11.40 4.54 6.56
C GLN A 41 -12.02 3.24 6.00
N THR A 42 -11.36 2.09 6.22
CA THR A 42 -11.89 0.79 5.81
C THR A 42 -13.18 0.44 6.53
N LEU A 43 -13.29 0.72 7.84
CA LEU A 43 -14.52 0.48 8.61
C LEU A 43 -15.73 1.27 8.07
N GLN A 44 -15.48 2.43 7.46
CA GLN A 44 -16.53 3.22 6.81
C GLN A 44 -17.09 2.51 5.55
N ASN A 45 -16.37 1.55 4.98
CA ASN A 45 -16.64 0.92 3.68
C ASN A 45 -16.80 1.98 2.57
N ASP A 46 -17.87 1.89 1.79
CA ASP A 46 -18.08 2.73 0.62
C ASP A 46 -19.56 3.17 0.46
N PRO A 47 -20.09 3.93 1.43
CA PRO A 47 -21.47 4.40 1.44
C PRO A 47 -21.76 5.54 0.46
N TRP A 48 -20.75 6.05 -0.26
CA TRP A 48 -20.91 7.25 -1.08
C TRP A 48 -21.50 6.94 -2.46
N ASP A 49 -20.96 5.97 -3.18
CA ASP A 49 -21.29 5.72 -4.58
C ASP A 49 -21.63 4.25 -4.86
N SER A 50 -21.73 3.42 -3.81
CA SER A 50 -22.04 2.00 -3.92
C SER A 50 -23.33 1.61 -3.19
N VAL A 51 -24.05 0.64 -3.77
CA VAL A 51 -25.15 -0.08 -3.11
C VAL A 51 -24.66 -1.43 -2.59
N ASN A 52 -25.37 -1.98 -1.60
CA ASN A 52 -25.00 -3.23 -0.94
C ASN A 52 -23.58 -3.21 -0.34
N GLN A 53 -23.07 -2.05 0.06
CA GLN A 53 -21.79 -1.88 0.76
C GLN A 53 -22.07 -1.38 2.19
N PRO A 54 -22.42 -2.27 3.12
CA PRO A 54 -22.74 -1.88 4.49
C PRO A 54 -21.48 -1.44 5.25
N THR A 55 -21.65 -0.73 6.36
CA THR A 55 -20.58 -0.57 7.36
C THR A 55 -20.05 -1.95 7.77
N LEU A 56 -18.72 -2.06 7.92
CA LEU A 56 -18.09 -3.35 8.19
C LEU A 56 -18.25 -3.76 9.67
N THR A 57 -19.30 -4.51 9.98
CA THR A 57 -19.56 -4.99 11.35
C THR A 57 -18.70 -6.19 11.76
N GLN A 58 -18.12 -6.89 10.78
CA GLN A 58 -17.28 -8.07 10.97
C GLN A 58 -15.79 -7.76 10.83
N TYR A 59 -15.44 -6.52 10.47
CA TYR A 59 -14.09 -5.99 10.59
C TYR A 59 -13.99 -5.13 11.85
N TYR A 60 -12.81 -5.02 12.47
CA TYR A 60 -12.64 -4.21 13.66
C TYR A 60 -11.27 -3.53 13.72
N ASN A 61 -11.17 -2.45 14.50
CA ASN A 61 -9.89 -1.80 14.81
C ASN A 61 -9.27 -2.40 16.09
N PRO A 62 -8.08 -3.05 16.02
CA PRO A 62 -7.36 -3.60 17.16
C PRO A 62 -6.98 -2.58 18.25
N LEU A 63 -6.82 -1.29 17.91
CA LEU A 63 -6.52 -0.24 18.89
C LEU A 63 -7.71 0.03 19.83
N ASN A 64 -8.93 -0.24 19.36
CA ASN A 64 -10.17 0.08 20.07
C ASN A 64 -10.89 -1.17 20.60
N THR A 65 -10.46 -2.35 20.18
CA THR A 65 -11.11 -3.65 20.49
C THR A 65 -10.27 -4.45 21.47
N ASP A 66 -10.92 -4.97 22.50
CA ASP A 66 -10.33 -5.91 23.45
C ASP A 66 -9.91 -7.21 22.74
N ILE A 67 -8.62 -7.58 22.86
CA ILE A 67 -8.06 -8.79 22.26
C ILE A 67 -7.71 -9.76 23.40
N PRO A 68 -8.39 -10.92 23.49
CA PRO A 68 -8.02 -11.95 24.46
C PRO A 68 -6.56 -12.39 24.29
N GLU A 69 -5.91 -12.75 25.39
CA GLU A 69 -4.56 -13.33 25.33
C GLU A 69 -4.58 -14.68 24.62
N GLY A 70 -3.51 -14.99 23.88
CA GLY A 70 -3.33 -16.28 23.22
C GLY A 70 -4.14 -16.47 21.92
N ILE A 71 -4.86 -15.45 21.44
CA ILE A 71 -5.45 -15.50 20.10
C ILE A 71 -4.35 -15.65 19.06
N LYS A 72 -4.45 -16.72 18.25
CA LYS A 72 -3.54 -16.97 17.13
C LYS A 72 -4.07 -16.34 15.85
N GLY A 73 -3.15 -15.87 15.02
CA GLY A 73 -3.48 -15.39 13.68
C GLY A 73 -3.92 -16.52 12.76
N ALA A 74 -4.82 -16.21 11.85
CA ALA A 74 -5.17 -17.04 10.71
C ALA A 74 -4.28 -16.64 9.53
N VAL A 75 -3.25 -17.44 9.24
CA VAL A 75 -2.33 -17.19 8.13
C VAL A 75 -3.02 -17.47 6.80
N ILE A 76 -2.89 -16.54 5.86
CA ILE A 76 -3.39 -16.63 4.50
C ILE A 76 -2.19 -16.55 3.57
N LYS A 77 -2.00 -17.58 2.72
CA LYS A 77 -0.84 -17.70 1.82
C LYS A 77 -1.29 -17.83 0.36
N TRP A 78 -0.50 -17.32 -0.56
CA TRP A 78 -0.69 -17.49 -2.00
C TRP A 78 0.66 -17.40 -2.73
N THR A 79 0.74 -18.01 -3.92
CA THR A 79 1.99 -18.06 -4.70
C THR A 79 2.40 -16.68 -5.20
N ALA A 80 3.70 -16.38 -5.13
CA ALA A 80 4.26 -15.08 -5.54
C ALA A 80 4.26 -14.84 -7.06
N PHE A 81 4.25 -15.90 -7.87
CA PHE A 81 4.20 -15.79 -9.33
C PHE A 81 2.89 -15.13 -9.82
N PRO A 82 2.93 -14.16 -10.77
CA PRO A 82 1.73 -13.49 -11.28
C PRO A 82 0.77 -14.39 -12.05
N ASN A 83 -0.34 -14.80 -11.42
CA ASN A 83 -1.30 -15.72 -12.04
C ASN A 83 -1.96 -15.13 -13.30
N ARG A 84 -2.11 -13.80 -13.37
CA ARG A 84 -2.68 -13.15 -14.55
C ARG A 84 -1.86 -13.34 -15.82
N ILE A 85 -0.56 -13.61 -15.72
CA ILE A 85 0.26 -14.01 -16.87
C ILE A 85 -0.17 -15.39 -17.38
N LEU A 86 -0.38 -16.35 -16.48
CA LEU A 86 -0.83 -17.71 -16.84
C LEU A 86 -2.21 -17.68 -17.52
N ILE A 87 -3.12 -16.87 -16.97
CA ILE A 87 -4.50 -16.76 -17.47
C ILE A 87 -4.58 -15.98 -18.77
N THR A 88 -3.80 -14.91 -18.93
CA THR A 88 -3.84 -14.07 -20.14
C THR A 88 -3.11 -14.72 -21.31
N PHE A 89 -2.02 -15.46 -21.03
CA PHE A 89 -1.17 -16.07 -22.05
C PHE A 89 -1.06 -17.59 -21.85
N PRO A 90 -2.16 -18.37 -21.92
CA PRO A 90 -2.13 -19.80 -21.64
C PRO A 90 -1.39 -20.61 -22.72
N ASN A 91 -1.28 -20.07 -23.95
CA ASN A 91 -0.79 -20.80 -25.12
C ASN A 91 0.66 -20.46 -25.53
N VAL A 92 1.35 -19.56 -24.80
CA VAL A 92 2.72 -19.13 -25.18
C VAL A 92 3.82 -20.07 -24.66
N GLY A 93 3.46 -21.04 -23.82
CA GLY A 93 4.39 -21.96 -23.18
C GLY A 93 5.04 -21.36 -21.91
N GLN A 94 5.47 -22.25 -21.01
CA GLN A 94 5.91 -21.89 -19.66
C GLN A 94 7.14 -20.96 -19.65
N ARG A 95 8.11 -21.23 -20.53
CA ARG A 95 9.31 -20.38 -20.67
C ARG A 95 8.97 -18.92 -21.01
N THR A 96 8.03 -18.70 -21.93
CA THR A 96 7.60 -17.35 -22.30
C THR A 96 6.76 -16.70 -21.20
N GLN A 97 5.99 -17.47 -20.43
CA GLN A 97 5.31 -16.95 -19.24
C GLN A 97 6.32 -16.47 -18.18
N TRP A 98 7.40 -17.21 -17.96
CA TRP A 98 8.49 -16.78 -17.07
C TRP A 98 9.15 -15.50 -17.58
N GLN A 99 9.42 -15.42 -18.89
CA GLN A 99 9.94 -14.22 -19.52
C GLN A 99 9.01 -13.01 -19.30
N PHE A 100 7.71 -13.17 -19.55
CA PHE A 100 6.74 -12.08 -19.36
C PHE A 100 6.64 -11.62 -17.90
N ALA A 101 6.90 -12.49 -16.93
CA ALA A 101 6.92 -12.11 -15.52
C ALA A 101 8.17 -11.31 -15.14
N ASP A 102 9.29 -11.52 -15.81
CA ASP A 102 10.52 -10.74 -15.59
C ASP A 102 10.54 -9.43 -16.40
N GLU A 103 10.17 -9.51 -17.68
CA GLU A 103 10.44 -8.48 -18.69
C GLU A 103 9.19 -7.72 -19.14
N GLY A 104 8.01 -8.25 -18.81
CA GLY A 104 6.73 -7.72 -19.24
C GLY A 104 6.26 -8.29 -20.58
N PRO A 105 4.95 -8.56 -20.74
CA PRO A 105 4.41 -8.96 -22.03
C PRO A 105 4.39 -7.78 -23.02
N SER A 106 4.54 -8.07 -24.32
CA SER A 106 4.44 -7.05 -25.38
C SER A 106 3.01 -6.58 -25.66
N ASP A 107 2.00 -7.21 -25.06
CA ASP A 107 0.59 -6.83 -25.22
C ASP A 107 0.31 -5.46 -24.55
N PRO A 108 -0.02 -4.41 -25.33
CA PRO A 108 -0.29 -3.08 -24.79
C PRO A 108 -1.57 -3.01 -23.92
N ASN A 109 -2.41 -4.05 -23.96
CA ASN A 109 -3.62 -4.16 -23.16
C ASN A 109 -3.38 -4.87 -21.82
N TYR A 110 -2.21 -5.47 -21.62
CA TYR A 110 -1.87 -6.03 -20.32
C TYR A 110 -1.72 -4.91 -19.29
N ASN A 111 -2.33 -5.12 -18.13
CA ASN A 111 -2.33 -4.19 -17.00
C ASN A 111 -2.13 -5.01 -15.71
N PRO A 112 -1.62 -4.43 -14.61
CA PRO A 112 -1.20 -3.03 -14.43
C PRO A 112 -0.05 -2.60 -15.34
N ARG A 113 0.01 -1.29 -15.63
CA ARG A 113 1.15 -0.67 -16.32
C ARG A 113 2.18 -0.19 -15.30
N GLY A 114 3.34 0.19 -15.82
CA GLY A 114 4.46 0.70 -15.03
C GLY A 114 5.62 -0.29 -15.03
N PRO A 115 6.74 0.09 -14.42
CA PRO A 115 8.01 -0.63 -14.54
C PRO A 115 7.97 -2.06 -13.98
N ARG A 116 6.99 -2.37 -13.14
CA ARG A 116 6.78 -3.69 -12.52
C ARG A 116 5.31 -4.12 -12.57
N GLY A 117 4.51 -3.50 -13.45
CA GLY A 117 3.07 -3.71 -13.49
C GLY A 117 2.68 -5.16 -13.83
N TRP A 118 3.57 -5.93 -14.46
CA TRP A 118 3.37 -7.35 -14.77
C TRP A 118 3.80 -8.30 -13.66
N GLN A 119 4.58 -7.83 -12.68
CA GLN A 119 4.81 -8.53 -11.41
C GLN A 119 3.57 -8.31 -10.50
N ASP A 120 2.39 -8.62 -11.02
CA ASP A 120 1.07 -8.24 -10.50
C ASP A 120 0.63 -9.08 -9.29
N GLU A 121 1.51 -9.23 -8.32
CA GLU A 121 1.31 -9.87 -7.02
C GLU A 121 2.03 -9.04 -5.96
N TYR A 122 1.82 -9.35 -4.69
CA TYR A 122 2.50 -8.70 -3.57
C TYR A 122 3.98 -9.15 -3.42
N CYS A 123 4.67 -9.32 -4.54
CA CYS A 123 6.09 -9.63 -4.65
C CYS A 123 6.63 -9.00 -5.93
N GLU A 124 7.65 -8.17 -5.80
CA GLU A 124 8.36 -7.55 -6.92
C GLU A 124 9.85 -7.95 -6.86
N TRP A 125 10.50 -8.12 -8.01
CA TRP A 125 11.88 -8.60 -8.05
C TRP A 125 12.74 -8.04 -9.18
N SER A 126 14.05 -7.97 -8.93
CA SER A 126 15.07 -7.61 -9.93
C SER A 126 16.00 -8.76 -10.21
N VAL A 127 16.45 -8.84 -11.46
CA VAL A 127 17.41 -9.85 -11.93
C VAL A 127 18.69 -9.14 -12.35
N THR A 128 19.80 -9.50 -11.70
CA THR A 128 21.15 -9.06 -12.09
C THR A 128 21.79 -10.14 -12.94
N ARG A 129 22.35 -9.73 -14.09
CA ARG A 129 23.05 -10.62 -15.02
C ARG A 129 24.49 -10.16 -15.20
N ASN A 130 25.39 -11.11 -15.43
CA ASN A 130 26.77 -10.83 -15.83
C ASN A 130 26.85 -10.45 -17.33
N SER A 131 28.06 -10.18 -17.83
CA SER A 131 28.32 -9.82 -19.24
C SER A 131 27.96 -10.93 -20.25
N GLU A 132 27.82 -12.17 -19.81
CA GLU A 132 27.38 -13.32 -20.63
C GLU A 132 25.86 -13.49 -20.62
N GLY A 133 25.12 -12.64 -19.91
CA GLY A 133 23.67 -12.71 -19.77
C GLY A 133 23.18 -13.74 -18.74
N LYS A 134 24.09 -14.36 -17.97
CA LYS A 134 23.76 -15.33 -16.91
C LYS A 134 23.32 -14.61 -15.64
N ILE A 135 22.27 -15.11 -14.99
CA ILE A 135 21.78 -14.56 -13.73
C ILE A 135 22.79 -14.86 -12.62
N THR A 136 23.26 -13.82 -11.93
CA THR A 136 24.12 -13.96 -10.75
C THR A 136 23.37 -13.74 -9.45
N LYS A 137 22.31 -12.93 -9.49
CA LYS A 137 21.52 -12.53 -8.33
C LYS A 137 20.08 -12.25 -8.73
N VAL A 138 19.13 -12.68 -7.90
CA VAL A 138 17.73 -12.24 -7.95
C VAL A 138 17.36 -11.66 -6.59
N MET A 139 16.77 -10.45 -6.60
CA MET A 139 16.38 -9.70 -5.42
C MET A 139 14.85 -9.64 -5.36
N PHE A 140 14.23 -10.01 -4.24
CA PHE A 140 12.78 -10.04 -4.04
C PHE A 140 12.36 -9.12 -2.90
N THR A 141 11.31 -8.33 -3.07
CA THR A 141 10.73 -7.49 -2.02
C THR A 141 9.21 -7.64 -1.96
N CYS A 142 8.67 -7.56 -0.74
CA CYS A 142 7.26 -7.34 -0.47
C CYS A 142 7.05 -6.13 0.45
N GLU A 143 8.06 -5.27 0.62
CA GLU A 143 7.95 -4.08 1.47
C GLU A 143 6.97 -3.06 0.88
N ASN A 144 5.99 -2.65 1.68
CA ASN A 144 5.06 -1.61 1.26
C ASN A 144 5.74 -0.24 1.19
N ARG A 145 5.46 0.54 0.13
CA ARG A 145 5.97 1.91 -0.05
C ARG A 145 5.64 2.85 1.11
N GLU A 146 4.55 2.62 1.85
CA GLU A 146 4.16 3.42 3.02
C GLU A 146 5.23 3.44 4.12
N TYR A 147 6.02 2.36 4.29
CA TYR A 147 7.12 2.33 5.25
C TYR A 147 8.21 3.33 4.87
N TRP A 148 8.55 3.36 3.58
CA TRP A 148 9.57 4.22 2.99
C TRP A 148 9.15 5.69 2.97
N TYR A 149 7.90 5.98 2.65
CA TYR A 149 7.34 7.33 2.81
C TYR A 149 7.40 7.79 4.26
N THR A 150 7.08 6.92 5.21
CA THR A 150 7.12 7.26 6.63
C THR A 150 8.55 7.50 7.10
N LEU A 151 9.53 6.71 6.66
CA LEU A 151 10.94 6.96 6.94
C LEU A 151 11.43 8.28 6.32
N TRP A 152 11.08 8.57 5.08
CA TRP A 152 11.46 9.81 4.40
C TRP A 152 10.90 11.05 5.10
N ASP A 153 9.65 10.99 5.55
CA ASP A 153 9.01 12.06 6.31
C ASP A 153 9.78 12.38 7.61
N ILE A 154 10.39 11.36 8.23
CA ILE A 154 11.21 11.54 9.42
C ILE A 154 12.64 12.00 9.04
N GLU A 155 13.38 11.20 8.29
CA GLU A 155 14.80 11.43 8.00
C GLU A 155 15.23 10.79 6.66
N PRO A 156 15.37 11.58 5.57
CA PRO A 156 15.83 11.11 4.27
C PRO A 156 17.20 10.42 4.28
N ALA A 157 18.09 10.78 5.22
CA ALA A 157 19.40 10.14 5.34
C ALA A 157 19.30 8.65 5.73
N ILE A 158 18.24 8.23 6.42
CA ILE A 158 17.98 6.83 6.74
C ILE A 158 17.57 6.08 5.46
N VAL A 159 16.70 6.68 4.64
CA VAL A 159 16.30 6.09 3.36
C VAL A 159 17.49 5.95 2.43
N LEU A 160 18.35 6.96 2.32
CA LEU A 160 19.59 6.88 1.53
C LEU A 160 20.47 5.71 1.99
N ARG A 161 20.71 5.60 3.30
CA ARG A 161 21.49 4.51 3.90
C ARG A 161 20.93 3.14 3.49
N LEU A 162 19.61 2.96 3.59
CA LEU A 162 18.97 1.70 3.21
C LEU A 162 19.10 1.42 1.71
N TYR A 163 18.93 2.42 0.85
CA TYR A 163 19.18 2.25 -0.59
C TYR A 163 20.63 1.86 -0.87
N GLN A 164 21.60 2.45 -0.16
CA GLN A 164 23.01 2.11 -0.32
C GLN A 164 23.33 0.68 0.14
N GLU A 165 22.65 0.21 1.18
CA GLU A 165 22.76 -1.17 1.68
C GLU A 165 22.11 -2.19 0.74
N LEU A 166 20.94 -1.86 0.16
CA LEU A 166 20.17 -2.78 -0.66
C LEU A 166 20.61 -2.79 -2.13
N VAL A 167 20.86 -1.62 -2.71
CA VAL A 167 21.18 -1.42 -4.13
C VAL A 167 22.68 -1.24 -4.34
N GLY A 168 23.32 -0.38 -3.56
CA GLY A 168 24.78 -0.17 -3.60
C GLY A 168 25.23 1.26 -3.29
N ALA A 169 26.51 1.42 -2.94
CA ALA A 169 27.10 2.67 -2.49
C ALA A 169 27.02 3.85 -3.49
N GLN A 170 26.75 3.58 -4.76
CA GLN A 170 26.58 4.60 -5.80
C GLN A 170 25.32 5.46 -5.64
N VAL A 171 24.31 5.00 -4.90
CA VAL A 171 23.05 5.75 -4.71
C VAL A 171 23.34 7.07 -4.00
N GLN A 172 22.85 8.17 -4.58
CA GLN A 172 22.91 9.51 -4.01
C GLN A 172 21.53 9.96 -3.52
N LEU A 173 21.49 10.89 -2.57
CA LEU A 173 20.23 11.38 -2.01
C LEU A 173 19.34 12.02 -3.09
N GLU A 174 19.96 12.75 -4.02
CA GLU A 174 19.31 13.47 -5.11
C GLU A 174 18.66 12.55 -6.13
N ASP A 175 19.06 11.28 -6.16
CA ASP A 175 18.44 10.25 -6.99
C ASP A 175 17.05 9.87 -6.48
N LEU A 176 16.76 10.14 -5.21
CA LEU A 176 15.52 9.76 -4.52
C LEU A 176 14.49 10.90 -4.49
N TYR A 177 14.82 12.05 -5.07
CA TYR A 177 13.94 13.21 -5.11
C TYR A 177 12.88 13.07 -6.18
N LEU A 178 11.63 13.31 -5.79
CA LEU A 178 10.56 13.55 -6.75
C LEU A 178 10.80 14.89 -7.45
N ARG A 179 10.69 14.87 -8.78
CA ARG A 179 10.97 16.03 -9.63
C ARG A 179 9.75 16.39 -10.47
N ASN A 180 9.63 17.68 -10.79
CA ASN A 180 8.67 18.18 -11.76
C ASN A 180 9.15 17.90 -13.21
N ASP A 181 8.33 18.28 -14.20
CA ASP A 181 8.65 18.08 -15.62
C ASP A 181 9.89 18.84 -16.09
N ASN A 182 10.32 19.88 -15.36
CA ASN A 182 11.55 20.63 -15.60
C ASN A 182 12.79 19.98 -14.95
N GLY A 183 12.62 18.87 -14.21
CA GLY A 183 13.69 18.18 -13.49
C GLY A 183 14.04 18.78 -12.13
N GLU A 184 13.30 19.76 -11.64
CA GLU A 184 13.54 20.41 -10.35
C GLU A 184 12.88 19.60 -9.21
N PRO A 185 13.53 19.47 -8.04
CA PRO A 185 12.92 18.79 -6.90
C PRO A 185 11.63 19.46 -6.45
N ILE A 186 10.57 18.68 -6.27
CA ILE A 186 9.34 19.14 -5.63
C ILE A 186 9.59 19.20 -4.12
N ILE A 187 9.36 20.35 -3.50
CA ILE A 187 9.56 20.55 -2.06
C ILE A 187 8.27 20.22 -1.32
N ASP A 188 8.37 19.40 -0.27
CA ASP A 188 7.29 19.19 0.68
C ASP A 188 7.23 20.37 1.67
N PRO A 189 6.18 21.22 1.65
CA PRO A 189 6.09 22.37 2.54
C PRO A 189 6.04 21.99 4.02
N GLU A 190 5.56 20.78 4.36
CA GLU A 190 5.47 20.32 5.74
C GLU A 190 6.87 20.02 6.33
N THR A 191 7.83 19.62 5.49
CA THR A 191 9.18 19.27 5.93
C THR A 191 10.26 20.24 5.46
N GLY A 192 9.96 21.09 4.48
CA GLY A 192 10.91 22.02 3.85
C GLY A 192 11.99 21.32 3.01
N ARG A 193 11.80 20.03 2.69
CA ARG A 193 12.77 19.17 1.98
C ARG A 193 12.16 18.62 0.69
N PRO A 194 12.96 18.12 -0.26
CA PRO A 194 12.43 17.40 -1.41
C PRO A 194 11.52 16.23 -1.02
N ALA A 195 10.42 16.06 -1.75
CA ALA A 195 9.52 14.91 -1.62
C ALA A 195 10.19 13.63 -2.15
N TYR A 196 9.77 12.48 -1.63
CA TYR A 196 10.30 11.17 -2.02
C TYR A 196 9.74 10.69 -3.36
N ASP A 197 10.61 10.22 -4.25
CA ASP A 197 10.22 9.45 -5.44
C ASP A 197 10.25 7.94 -5.13
N ASP A 198 9.06 7.37 -4.88
CA ASP A 198 8.88 5.93 -4.72
C ASP A 198 9.18 5.15 -6.01
N ARG A 199 9.27 5.85 -7.14
CA ARG A 199 9.62 5.35 -8.47
C ARG A 199 10.94 5.92 -8.98
N ASN A 200 11.86 6.21 -8.08
CA ASN A 200 13.21 6.61 -8.46
C ASN A 200 13.89 5.56 -9.36
N LYS A 201 14.95 5.98 -10.05
CA LYS A 201 15.68 5.15 -11.03
C LYS A 201 16.19 3.81 -10.46
N TRP A 202 16.41 3.71 -9.16
CA TRP A 202 16.94 2.49 -8.51
C TRP A 202 15.86 1.45 -8.19
N ASN A 203 14.58 1.85 -8.15
CA ASN A 203 13.46 0.96 -7.81
C ASN A 203 12.44 0.77 -8.96
N SER A 204 12.58 1.56 -10.03
CA SER A 204 11.72 1.55 -11.23
C SER A 204 12.24 0.74 -12.40
N THR A 205 13.14 -0.21 -12.17
CA THR A 205 13.59 -1.16 -13.20
C THR A 205 13.62 -2.57 -12.62
N THR A 206 13.57 -3.59 -13.48
CA THR A 206 13.71 -5.00 -13.08
C THR A 206 15.18 -5.44 -13.03
N THR A 207 16.14 -4.50 -13.06
CA THR A 207 17.57 -4.80 -13.13
C THR A 207 18.41 -4.07 -12.08
N ASP A 208 18.05 -2.85 -11.68
CA ASP A 208 18.89 -2.02 -10.79
C ASP A 208 18.66 -2.31 -9.31
N GLY A 209 17.44 -2.69 -8.93
CA GLY A 209 17.08 -2.99 -7.54
C GLY A 209 15.58 -3.17 -7.35
N ALA A 210 15.19 -3.87 -6.28
CA ALA A 210 13.81 -4.06 -5.85
C ALA A 210 13.74 -3.73 -4.35
N VAL A 211 13.67 -2.45 -4.03
CA VAL A 211 13.75 -1.93 -2.66
C VAL A 211 12.40 -2.09 -1.95
N HIS A 212 11.32 -1.67 -2.60
CA HIS A 212 9.96 -1.79 -2.11
C HIS A 212 8.97 -1.87 -3.27
N LEU A 213 7.73 -2.26 -2.99
CA LEU A 213 6.66 -2.37 -3.98
C LEU A 213 6.36 -1.01 -4.63
N VAL A 214 6.34 -0.94 -5.96
CA VAL A 214 6.03 0.27 -6.75
C VAL A 214 4.81 0.12 -7.66
N SER A 215 4.32 -1.11 -7.83
CA SER A 215 3.08 -1.36 -8.56
C SER A 215 1.91 -0.75 -7.79
N ASN A 216 1.03 -0.03 -8.50
CA ASN A 216 -0.08 0.70 -7.89
C ASN A 216 -0.98 -0.17 -6.99
N PRO A 217 -1.42 -1.38 -7.41
CA PRO A 217 -2.29 -2.24 -6.60
C PRO A 217 -1.64 -2.72 -5.30
N ASN A 218 -0.31 -2.66 -5.20
CA ASN A 218 0.45 -3.24 -4.10
C ASN A 218 0.62 -2.28 -2.89
N ALA A 219 -0.34 -1.38 -2.67
CA ALA A 219 -0.34 -0.46 -1.53
C ALA A 219 -0.76 -1.15 -0.23
N LEU A 220 -0.22 -0.73 0.92
CA LEU A 220 -0.67 -1.25 2.22
C LEU A 220 -2.12 -0.85 2.54
N SER A 221 -2.55 0.35 2.13
CA SER A 221 -3.94 0.78 2.30
C SER A 221 -4.92 -0.09 1.51
N ALA A 222 -4.52 -0.58 0.33
CA ALA A 222 -5.32 -1.48 -0.49
C ALA A 222 -5.46 -2.86 0.16
N GLU A 223 -4.40 -3.38 0.79
CA GLU A 223 -4.44 -4.62 1.57
C GLU A 223 -5.43 -4.51 2.75
N ILE A 224 -5.33 -3.44 3.54
CA ILE A 224 -6.23 -3.20 4.68
C ILE A 224 -7.68 -3.09 4.21
N PHE A 225 -7.93 -2.33 3.13
CA PHE A 225 -9.24 -2.22 2.52
C PHE A 225 -9.77 -3.59 2.08
N LEU A 226 -8.96 -4.37 1.36
CA LEU A 226 -9.34 -5.70 0.88
C LEU A 226 -9.70 -6.65 2.03
N ALA A 227 -8.90 -6.68 3.09
CA ALA A 227 -9.17 -7.50 4.27
C ALA A 227 -10.49 -7.12 4.95
N GLY A 228 -10.80 -5.83 5.02
CA GLY A 228 -12.09 -5.35 5.52
C GLY A 228 -13.25 -5.74 4.61
N GLN A 229 -13.16 -5.46 3.32
CA GLN A 229 -14.22 -5.75 2.34
C GLN A 229 -14.54 -7.24 2.25
N ALA A 230 -13.53 -8.10 2.42
CA ALA A 230 -13.70 -9.54 2.40
C ALA A 230 -14.62 -10.07 3.53
N THR A 231 -14.85 -9.27 4.58
CA THR A 231 -15.78 -9.62 5.67
C THR A 231 -17.26 -9.48 5.29
N VAL A 232 -17.58 -8.86 4.15
CA VAL A 232 -18.97 -8.74 3.66
C VAL A 232 -19.38 -10.06 2.99
N LEU A 233 -20.39 -10.74 3.55
CA LEU A 233 -20.92 -11.95 2.95
C LEU A 233 -21.81 -11.62 1.76
N ARG A 234 -21.59 -12.30 0.62
CA ARG A 234 -22.36 -12.10 -0.61
C ARG A 234 -23.28 -13.27 -0.90
N GLN A 235 -24.42 -12.98 -1.51
CA GLN A 235 -25.37 -13.96 -2.02
C GLN A 235 -25.84 -13.58 -3.42
N ASN A 236 -26.22 -14.59 -4.20
CA ASN A 236 -26.83 -14.37 -5.51
C ASN A 236 -28.31 -14.03 -5.41
N SER A 237 -28.96 -13.79 -6.55
CA SER A 237 -30.38 -13.43 -6.63
C SER A 237 -31.34 -14.52 -6.09
N ALA A 238 -30.88 -15.77 -6.00
CA ALA A 238 -31.63 -16.87 -5.41
C ALA A 238 -31.41 -17.01 -3.89
N GLY A 239 -30.61 -16.12 -3.27
CA GLY A 239 -30.26 -16.17 -1.85
C GLY A 239 -29.17 -17.18 -1.50
N ASN A 240 -28.50 -17.78 -2.49
CA ASN A 240 -27.41 -18.72 -2.22
C ASN A 240 -26.10 -17.96 -1.98
N PRO A 241 -25.29 -18.36 -0.97
CA PRO A 241 -23.98 -17.75 -0.72
C PRO A 241 -23.06 -17.82 -1.94
N ILE A 242 -22.36 -16.72 -2.21
CA ILE A 242 -21.30 -16.68 -3.22
C ILE A 242 -19.98 -16.98 -2.52
N THR A 243 -19.38 -18.13 -2.85
CA THR A 243 -18.16 -18.62 -2.19
C THR A 243 -17.02 -18.90 -3.16
N ASP A 244 -17.26 -18.87 -4.47
CA ASP A 244 -16.17 -18.91 -5.46
C ASP A 244 -15.34 -17.62 -5.35
N LYS A 245 -14.02 -17.78 -5.33
CA LYS A 245 -13.10 -16.68 -5.04
C LYS A 245 -13.19 -15.54 -6.05
N ASN A 246 -13.30 -15.85 -7.34
CA ASN A 246 -13.36 -14.83 -8.39
C ASN A 246 -14.76 -14.23 -8.49
N GLN A 247 -15.81 -15.02 -8.31
CA GLN A 247 -17.18 -14.51 -8.22
C GLN A 247 -17.35 -13.57 -7.03
N LEU A 248 -16.72 -13.87 -5.89
CA LEU A 248 -16.76 -13.01 -4.71
C LEU A 248 -16.12 -11.64 -4.98
N ILE A 249 -14.94 -11.63 -5.63
CA ILE A 249 -14.26 -10.40 -6.09
C ILE A 249 -15.17 -9.59 -7.02
N ASN A 250 -15.69 -10.22 -8.08
CA ASN A 250 -16.55 -9.56 -9.04
C ASN A 250 -17.84 -9.02 -8.41
N CYS A 251 -18.44 -9.80 -7.51
CA CYS A 251 -19.68 -9.46 -6.81
C CYS A 251 -19.47 -8.33 -5.79
N SER A 252 -18.29 -8.24 -5.19
CA SER A 252 -18.01 -7.27 -4.12
C SER A 252 -17.36 -5.98 -4.61
N GLN A 253 -16.90 -5.94 -5.87
CA GLN A 253 -16.24 -4.79 -6.50
C GLN A 253 -15.02 -4.28 -5.70
N TYR A 254 -14.17 -5.21 -5.25
CA TYR A 254 -12.86 -4.90 -4.67
C TYR A 254 -11.81 -5.84 -5.27
N GLY A 255 -10.58 -5.36 -5.41
CA GLY A 255 -9.46 -6.20 -5.87
C GLY A 255 -9.61 -6.65 -7.33
N THR A 256 -8.70 -7.50 -7.78
CA THR A 256 -8.65 -7.94 -9.19
C THR A 256 -8.87 -9.46 -9.30
N PRO A 257 -9.87 -9.92 -10.08
CA PRO A 257 -10.08 -11.35 -10.30
C PRO A 257 -8.90 -11.95 -11.05
N ASN A 258 -8.67 -13.25 -10.84
CA ASN A 258 -7.57 -14.00 -11.44
C ASN A 258 -6.15 -13.60 -11.00
N ARG A 259 -5.97 -12.69 -10.03
CA ARG A 259 -4.74 -12.66 -9.23
C ARG A 259 -4.69 -13.87 -8.27
N ASN A 260 -3.54 -14.16 -7.72
CA ASN A 260 -3.40 -15.09 -6.61
C ASN A 260 -3.82 -14.42 -5.30
N SER A 261 -3.34 -13.21 -5.01
CA SER A 261 -3.60 -12.50 -3.75
C SER A 261 -5.08 -12.25 -3.49
N ASP A 262 -5.71 -11.40 -4.31
CA ASP A 262 -6.99 -10.76 -3.98
C ASP A 262 -8.11 -11.77 -3.80
N PRO A 263 -8.30 -12.74 -4.72
CA PRO A 263 -9.31 -13.77 -4.54
C PRO A 263 -9.00 -14.70 -3.36
N THR A 264 -7.73 -14.98 -3.06
CA THR A 264 -7.36 -15.86 -1.95
C THR A 264 -7.60 -15.20 -0.60
N ILE A 265 -7.18 -13.95 -0.41
CA ILE A 265 -7.48 -13.17 0.79
C ILE A 265 -9.00 -13.01 0.94
N GLY A 266 -9.67 -12.59 -0.14
CA GLY A 266 -11.11 -12.44 -0.20
C GLY A 266 -11.87 -13.68 0.26
N ALA A 267 -11.61 -14.82 -0.36
CA ALA A 267 -12.31 -16.07 -0.05
C ALA A 267 -11.94 -16.62 1.35
N SER A 268 -10.68 -16.48 1.77
CA SER A 268 -10.22 -17.00 3.07
C SER A 268 -10.84 -16.22 4.23
N VAL A 269 -10.78 -14.89 4.18
CA VAL A 269 -11.43 -14.02 5.19
C VAL A 269 -12.94 -14.24 5.18
N ASN A 270 -13.56 -14.29 4.01
CA ASN A 270 -15.01 -14.52 3.90
C ASN A 270 -15.43 -15.88 4.50
N ALA A 271 -14.64 -16.93 4.29
CA ALA A 271 -14.89 -18.24 4.87
C ALA A 271 -14.79 -18.22 6.40
N LEU A 272 -13.80 -17.51 6.96
CA LEU A 272 -13.67 -17.33 8.42
C LEU A 272 -14.87 -16.60 9.01
N VAL A 273 -15.33 -15.53 8.35
CA VAL A 273 -16.51 -14.76 8.80
C VAL A 273 -17.80 -15.58 8.67
N ARG A 274 -17.95 -16.37 7.60
CA ARG A 274 -19.12 -17.22 7.39
C ARG A 274 -19.18 -18.39 8.39
N GLY A 275 -18.03 -18.93 8.79
CA GLY A 275 -17.96 -20.14 9.62
C GLY A 275 -18.68 -21.32 8.94
N THR A 276 -19.43 -22.08 9.73
CA THR A 276 -20.26 -23.20 9.22
C THR A 276 -21.64 -22.74 8.73
N GLY A 277 -21.91 -21.44 8.76
CA GLY A 277 -23.24 -20.86 8.49
C GLY A 277 -24.21 -20.95 9.67
N GLN A 278 -23.82 -21.61 10.78
CA GLN A 278 -24.60 -21.60 12.01
C GLN A 278 -24.34 -20.29 12.80
N PRO A 279 -25.34 -19.74 13.51
CA PRO A 279 -25.14 -18.56 14.35
C PRO A 279 -23.95 -18.73 15.32
N GLY A 280 -23.03 -17.78 15.30
CA GLY A 280 -21.84 -17.78 16.17
C GLY A 280 -20.72 -18.75 15.76
N SER A 281 -20.84 -19.43 14.62
CA SER A 281 -19.78 -20.33 14.11
C SER A 281 -18.66 -19.61 13.37
N GLY A 282 -18.87 -18.36 12.98
CA GLY A 282 -17.88 -17.52 12.31
C GLY A 282 -17.12 -16.63 13.28
N VAL A 283 -16.23 -15.82 12.72
CA VAL A 283 -15.43 -14.82 13.45
C VAL A 283 -15.66 -13.43 12.90
N ARG A 284 -15.39 -12.41 13.71
CA ARG A 284 -15.01 -11.09 13.21
C ARG A 284 -13.50 -11.03 13.15
N ILE A 285 -12.92 -10.24 12.25
CA ILE A 285 -11.49 -10.34 11.94
C ILE A 285 -10.90 -8.97 11.63
N SER A 286 -9.65 -8.77 12.01
CA SER A 286 -8.83 -7.64 11.57
C SER A 286 -7.51 -8.17 10.98
N LEU A 287 -6.63 -7.31 10.49
CA LEU A 287 -5.26 -7.73 10.19
C LEU A 287 -4.45 -7.87 11.49
N GLN A 288 -3.64 -8.92 11.57
CA GLN A 288 -2.76 -9.15 12.72
C GLN A 288 -1.59 -8.17 12.68
N ASN A 289 -1.27 -7.59 13.85
CA ASN A 289 -0.09 -6.76 14.02
C ASN A 289 1.20 -7.61 14.15
N PRO A 290 2.31 -7.27 13.48
CA PRO A 290 2.49 -6.15 12.54
C PRO A 290 1.82 -6.39 11.19
N VAL A 291 1.02 -5.40 10.74
CA VAL A 291 0.33 -5.44 9.44
C VAL A 291 1.36 -5.34 8.31
N GLY A 292 1.26 -6.23 7.33
CA GLY A 292 2.12 -6.25 6.16
C GLY A 292 2.12 -7.59 5.45
N LEU A 293 2.89 -7.65 4.37
CA LEU A 293 3.04 -8.81 3.50
C LEU A 293 4.40 -9.43 3.73
N TYR A 294 4.46 -10.75 3.72
CA TYR A 294 5.67 -11.46 4.10
C TYR A 294 5.98 -12.61 3.15
N ILE A 295 7.17 -12.56 2.54
CA ILE A 295 7.73 -13.68 1.80
C ILE A 295 7.86 -14.88 2.75
N GLN A 296 7.40 -16.03 2.29
CA GLN A 296 7.65 -17.30 2.94
C GLN A 296 8.89 -17.93 2.32
N GLU A 297 9.73 -18.59 3.11
CA GLU A 297 10.92 -19.22 2.56
C GLU A 297 10.56 -20.25 1.47
N PRO A 298 11.26 -20.25 0.32
CA PRO A 298 10.98 -21.20 -0.75
C PRO A 298 11.10 -22.66 -0.33
N SER A 299 10.31 -23.53 -0.96
CA SER A 299 10.66 -24.95 -0.98
C SER A 299 11.83 -25.14 -1.94
N PHE A 300 12.90 -25.75 -1.42
CA PHE A 300 14.10 -26.08 -2.21
C PHE A 300 14.08 -27.52 -2.75
N ASP A 301 12.99 -28.28 -2.55
CA ASP A 301 12.92 -29.71 -2.87
C ASP A 301 13.10 -30.00 -4.38
N THR A 302 12.74 -29.04 -5.22
CA THR A 302 12.81 -29.17 -6.68
C THR A 302 14.06 -28.55 -7.29
N TYR A 303 14.99 -28.05 -6.46
CA TYR A 303 16.21 -27.39 -6.91
C TYR A 303 17.33 -28.42 -7.12
N GLN A 304 18.14 -28.22 -8.15
CA GLN A 304 19.37 -28.97 -8.39
C GLN A 304 20.54 -28.02 -8.59
N LEU A 305 21.58 -28.17 -7.79
CA LEU A 305 22.85 -27.46 -8.00
C LEU A 305 23.66 -28.11 -9.13
N PRO A 306 24.50 -27.35 -9.86
CA PRO A 306 25.37 -27.92 -10.87
C PRO A 306 26.49 -28.76 -10.25
N LEU A 307 27.12 -29.63 -11.05
CA LEU A 307 28.17 -30.55 -10.59
C LEU A 307 29.41 -29.86 -10.01
N ASN A 308 29.67 -28.62 -10.41
CA ASN A 308 30.81 -27.82 -9.93
C ASN A 308 30.48 -27.00 -8.67
N ALA A 309 29.26 -27.09 -8.12
CA ALA A 309 28.95 -26.49 -6.82
C ALA A 309 29.76 -27.16 -5.69
N PRO A 310 30.03 -26.47 -4.58
CA PRO A 310 30.72 -27.07 -3.43
C PRO A 310 30.03 -28.35 -2.94
N ALA A 311 30.81 -29.38 -2.57
CA ALA A 311 30.29 -30.73 -2.34
C ALA A 311 29.17 -30.84 -1.28
N ASN A 312 29.11 -29.91 -0.32
CA ASN A 312 28.09 -29.89 0.73
C ASN A 312 27.09 -28.74 0.59
N ALA A 313 27.18 -27.95 -0.50
CA ALA A 313 26.26 -26.85 -0.74
C ALA A 313 24.85 -27.38 -0.95
N GLN A 314 23.88 -26.63 -0.44
CA GLN A 314 22.45 -26.83 -0.65
C GLN A 314 21.87 -25.61 -1.37
N PRO A 315 20.80 -25.76 -2.16
CA PRO A 315 20.13 -24.62 -2.80
C PRO A 315 19.75 -23.52 -1.79
N SER A 316 19.36 -23.89 -0.56
CA SER A 316 19.04 -22.95 0.51
C SER A 316 20.21 -22.06 0.94
N ASP A 317 21.46 -22.48 0.73
CA ASP A 317 22.66 -21.69 1.10
C ASP A 317 22.77 -20.40 0.27
N TYR A 318 22.11 -20.36 -0.89
CA TYR A 318 22.09 -19.22 -1.79
C TYR A 318 20.91 -18.28 -1.53
N TRP A 319 19.98 -18.63 -0.62
CA TRP A 319 18.86 -17.79 -0.21
C TRP A 319 19.16 -17.02 1.08
N LYS A 320 19.26 -15.70 0.97
CA LYS A 320 19.58 -14.79 2.06
C LYS A 320 18.39 -13.91 2.38
N VAL A 321 17.94 -13.93 3.64
CA VAL A 321 16.99 -12.94 4.16
C VAL A 321 17.78 -11.66 4.43
N VAL A 322 17.41 -10.58 3.74
CA VAL A 322 18.08 -9.27 3.83
C VAL A 322 17.34 -8.35 4.80
N ARG A 323 16.01 -8.36 4.76
CA ARG A 323 15.16 -7.59 5.68
C ARG A 323 13.99 -8.43 6.18
N GLY A 324 13.55 -8.14 7.39
CA GLY A 324 12.61 -8.97 8.12
C GLY A 324 13.29 -10.20 8.71
N ARG A 325 12.53 -11.28 8.94
CA ARG A 325 13.06 -12.48 9.61
C ARG A 325 12.26 -13.73 9.26
N ARG A 326 12.93 -14.88 9.35
CA ARG A 326 12.26 -16.18 9.40
C ARG A 326 11.37 -16.28 10.64
N ARG A 327 10.38 -17.16 10.56
CA ARG A 327 9.51 -17.54 11.68
C ARG A 327 10.34 -18.09 12.83
N GLN A 328 9.93 -17.74 14.04
CA GLN A 328 10.48 -18.26 15.28
C GLN A 328 9.61 -19.42 15.80
N ASN A 329 10.10 -20.12 16.81
CA ASN A 329 9.35 -21.23 17.41
C ASN A 329 7.98 -20.75 17.92
N GLY A 330 6.91 -21.40 17.47
CA GLY A 330 5.52 -21.04 17.80
C GLY A 330 4.83 -20.08 16.81
N GLU A 331 5.53 -19.60 15.79
CA GLU A 331 4.95 -18.79 14.71
C GLU A 331 4.61 -19.64 13.48
N ASP A 332 3.48 -19.34 12.85
CA ASP A 332 2.94 -20.12 11.72
C ASP A 332 3.41 -19.62 10.35
N MET A 333 4.09 -18.47 10.29
CA MET A 333 4.56 -17.84 9.06
C MET A 333 5.85 -17.05 9.26
N ASP A 334 6.62 -16.92 8.18
CA ASP A 334 7.78 -16.03 8.13
C ASP A 334 7.34 -14.57 8.07
N PHE A 335 8.24 -13.69 8.52
CA PHE A 335 8.12 -12.23 8.46
C PHE A 335 9.23 -11.64 7.58
N ILE A 336 9.54 -12.30 6.45
CA ILE A 336 10.58 -11.86 5.52
C ILE A 336 10.01 -10.76 4.64
N LEU A 337 10.72 -9.64 4.57
CA LEU A 337 10.35 -8.46 3.79
C LEU A 337 11.15 -8.37 2.49
N HIS A 338 12.41 -8.80 2.56
CA HIS A 338 13.35 -8.76 1.45
C HIS A 338 14.26 -9.98 1.51
N ALA A 339 14.39 -10.69 0.38
CA ALA A 339 15.34 -11.77 0.21
C ALA A 339 16.14 -11.67 -1.08
N VAL A 340 17.31 -12.30 -1.10
CA VAL A 340 18.20 -12.39 -2.25
C VAL A 340 18.54 -13.86 -2.50
N PHE A 341 18.43 -14.29 -3.76
CA PHE A 341 18.99 -15.56 -4.23
C PHE A 341 20.23 -15.27 -5.07
N GLU A 342 21.42 -15.64 -4.59
CA GLU A 342 22.70 -15.20 -5.17
C GLU A 342 23.78 -16.27 -5.00
N VAL A 343 24.53 -16.52 -6.06
CA VAL A 343 25.74 -17.35 -6.02
C VAL A 343 26.97 -16.44 -5.89
N PRO A 344 27.82 -16.62 -4.86
CA PRO A 344 29.07 -15.90 -4.74
C PRO A 344 29.99 -16.12 -5.95
N GLU A 345 30.60 -15.05 -6.45
CA GLU A 345 31.42 -15.07 -7.67
C GLU A 345 32.58 -16.07 -7.61
N ASP A 346 33.14 -16.28 -6.41
CA ASP A 346 34.26 -17.18 -6.15
C ASP A 346 33.91 -18.68 -6.26
N GLN A 347 32.63 -19.04 -6.37
CA GLN A 347 32.19 -20.43 -6.53
C GLN A 347 32.22 -20.92 -7.98
N GLY A 348 32.45 -20.05 -8.96
CA GLY A 348 32.68 -20.45 -10.35
C GLY A 348 31.44 -20.99 -11.09
N PHE A 349 30.24 -20.70 -10.59
CA PHE A 349 28.96 -20.91 -11.29
C PHE A 349 28.00 -19.77 -10.94
N THR A 350 26.84 -19.74 -11.57
CA THR A 350 25.84 -18.68 -11.45
C THR A 350 24.47 -19.23 -11.06
N VAL A 351 23.52 -18.35 -10.70
CA VAL A 351 22.12 -18.77 -10.48
C VAL A 351 21.57 -19.46 -11.73
N SER A 352 22.00 -19.06 -12.93
CA SER A 352 21.59 -19.72 -14.18
C SER A 352 22.11 -21.13 -14.40
N ASP A 353 23.01 -21.62 -13.56
CA ASP A 353 23.49 -23.01 -13.60
C ASP A 353 22.73 -23.90 -12.59
N ILE A 354 21.92 -23.30 -11.72
CA ILE A 354 20.98 -24.00 -10.84
C ILE A 354 19.71 -24.32 -11.65
N ALA A 355 19.15 -25.50 -11.46
CA ALA A 355 17.89 -25.91 -12.08
C ALA A 355 16.74 -25.99 -11.06
N ILE A 356 15.53 -25.69 -11.52
CA ILE A 356 14.26 -25.91 -10.81
C ILE A 356 13.42 -26.83 -11.69
N ASN A 357 12.97 -27.96 -11.16
CA ASN A 357 12.22 -28.97 -11.91
C ASN A 357 12.92 -29.43 -13.21
N GLY A 358 14.26 -29.54 -13.17
CA GLY A 358 15.07 -29.95 -14.33
C GLY A 358 15.31 -28.87 -15.39
N PHE A 359 14.82 -27.64 -15.19
CA PHE A 359 15.11 -26.50 -16.07
C PHE A 359 16.04 -25.51 -15.38
N ASN A 360 17.13 -25.14 -16.05
CA ASN A 360 18.02 -24.09 -15.56
C ASN A 360 17.25 -22.77 -15.34
N ILE A 361 17.68 -21.98 -14.36
CA ILE A 361 17.07 -20.69 -14.06
C ILE A 361 17.48 -19.67 -15.13
N GLU A 362 16.56 -19.40 -16.06
CA GLU A 362 16.72 -18.39 -17.10
C GLU A 362 16.08 -17.06 -16.70
N PHE A 363 15.12 -17.10 -15.77
CA PHE A 363 14.33 -15.96 -15.28
C PHE A 363 14.14 -16.02 -13.76
N GLY A 364 14.13 -14.86 -13.10
CA GLY A 364 13.87 -14.74 -11.66
C GLY A 364 12.48 -15.26 -11.27
N SER A 365 11.51 -15.14 -12.18
CA SER A 365 10.14 -15.64 -12.01
C SER A 365 10.02 -17.16 -11.82
N GLN A 366 11.02 -17.95 -12.23
CA GLN A 366 11.06 -19.39 -11.92
C GLN A 366 11.13 -19.62 -10.41
N ILE A 367 11.86 -18.76 -9.68
CA ILE A 367 12.00 -18.81 -8.22
C ILE A 367 10.68 -18.36 -7.57
N THR A 368 9.94 -17.40 -8.14
CA THR A 368 8.67 -16.94 -7.55
C THR A 368 7.53 -17.97 -7.62
N GLN A 369 7.72 -19.06 -8.36
CA GLN A 369 6.80 -20.21 -8.35
C GLN A 369 7.05 -21.18 -7.20
N THR A 370 8.15 -21.05 -6.45
CA THR A 370 8.55 -22.00 -5.39
C THR A 370 8.30 -21.46 -3.98
N PHE A 371 7.75 -20.25 -3.86
CA PHE A 371 7.40 -19.64 -2.59
C PHE A 371 6.08 -18.88 -2.62
N ASP A 372 5.55 -18.67 -1.42
CA ASP A 372 4.31 -17.94 -1.18
C ASP A 372 4.60 -16.55 -0.58
N ILE A 373 3.66 -15.63 -0.76
CA ILE A 373 3.48 -14.45 0.08
C ILE A 373 2.38 -14.75 1.09
N ALA A 374 2.49 -14.18 2.28
CA ALA A 374 1.50 -14.35 3.33
C ALA A 374 1.19 -13.05 4.07
N LEU A 375 -0.03 -13.01 4.62
CA LEU A 375 -0.45 -12.12 5.70
C LEU A 375 -1.21 -12.94 6.74
N ALA A 376 -1.54 -12.33 7.89
CA ALA A 376 -2.35 -12.99 8.90
C ALA A 376 -3.54 -12.12 9.33
N GLY A 377 -4.71 -12.74 9.42
CA GLY A 377 -5.88 -12.15 10.06
C GLY A 377 -5.89 -12.45 11.56
N LEU A 378 -6.42 -11.54 12.37
CA LEU A 378 -6.61 -11.71 13.81
C LEU A 378 -8.11 -12.00 14.06
N PRO A 379 -8.51 -13.27 14.27
CA PRO A 379 -9.91 -13.63 14.46
C PRO A 379 -10.35 -13.41 15.92
N LEU A 380 -11.57 -12.92 16.10
CA LEU A 380 -12.27 -12.86 17.38
C LEU A 380 -13.66 -13.47 17.25
N PRO A 381 -14.26 -14.00 18.32
CA PRO A 381 -15.65 -14.43 18.31
C PRO A 381 -16.58 -13.32 17.77
N GLN A 382 -17.54 -13.72 16.95
CA GLN A 382 -18.61 -12.82 16.51
C GLN A 382 -19.42 -12.31 17.71
N ILE A 383 -19.81 -11.04 17.64
CA ILE A 383 -20.75 -10.44 18.59
C ILE A 383 -22.17 -10.53 18.04
N THR A 384 -22.31 -10.36 16.73
CA THR A 384 -23.58 -10.52 16.00
C THR A 384 -23.35 -11.41 14.78
N PRO A 385 -24.37 -12.21 14.37
CA PRO A 385 -24.30 -12.95 13.11
C PRO A 385 -24.07 -12.00 11.92
N PRO A 386 -23.23 -12.39 10.94
CA PRO A 386 -23.00 -11.58 9.76
C PRO A 386 -24.25 -11.58 8.87
N GLU A 387 -24.61 -10.40 8.37
CA GLU A 387 -25.63 -10.28 7.32
C GLU A 387 -25.05 -10.64 5.96
N SER A 388 -25.91 -11.10 5.04
CA SER A 388 -25.53 -11.38 3.65
C SER A 388 -26.22 -10.43 2.67
N PHE A 389 -25.45 -9.91 1.73
CA PHE A 389 -25.86 -8.87 0.81
C PHE A 389 -25.83 -9.38 -0.63
N GLN A 390 -26.69 -8.81 -1.48
CA GLN A 390 -26.55 -8.97 -2.93
C GLN A 390 -25.21 -8.37 -3.40
N CYS A 391 -24.85 -8.59 -4.66
CA CYS A 391 -23.65 -7.99 -5.23
C CYS A 391 -23.66 -6.46 -5.11
N ALA A 392 -22.49 -5.92 -4.82
CA ALA A 392 -22.24 -4.49 -4.89
C ALA A 392 -22.53 -3.98 -6.29
N GLY A 393 -22.91 -2.71 -6.36
CA GLY A 393 -23.15 -2.01 -7.60
C GLY A 393 -23.07 -0.51 -7.37
N PHE A 394 -23.19 0.26 -8.44
CA PHE A 394 -23.17 1.70 -8.35
C PHE A 394 -24.50 2.26 -7.84
N ALA A 395 -24.44 3.22 -6.93
CA ALA A 395 -25.59 3.99 -6.50
C ALA A 395 -26.15 4.81 -7.66
N GLN A 396 -27.47 4.81 -7.81
CA GLN A 396 -28.15 5.65 -8.80
C GLN A 396 -28.04 7.15 -8.48
N GLN A 397 -27.87 7.46 -7.20
CA GLN A 397 -27.71 8.82 -6.67
C GLN A 397 -26.46 8.81 -5.77
N PRO A 398 -25.26 8.94 -6.35
CA PRO A 398 -24.04 8.93 -5.57
C PRO A 398 -23.92 10.21 -4.75
N LEU A 399 -23.30 10.11 -3.58
CA LEU A 399 -23.13 11.17 -2.61
C LEU A 399 -21.74 11.81 -2.74
N PRO A 400 -21.59 13.10 -2.39
CA PRO A 400 -20.30 13.79 -2.34
C PRO A 400 -19.27 13.05 -1.50
N ARG A 401 -18.12 12.73 -2.10
CA ARG A 401 -17.05 11.96 -1.47
C ARG A 401 -15.72 12.71 -1.51
N PRO A 402 -15.21 13.16 -0.36
CA PRO A 402 -13.80 13.58 -0.23
C PRO A 402 -12.86 12.42 -0.55
N PHE A 403 -11.78 12.68 -1.28
CA PHE A 403 -10.82 11.65 -1.63
C PHE A 403 -9.40 11.97 -1.15
N LEU A 404 -8.87 13.14 -1.50
CA LEU A 404 -7.50 13.55 -1.17
C LEU A 404 -7.50 15.01 -0.72
N LEU A 405 -6.74 15.34 0.34
CA LEU A 405 -6.49 16.71 0.76
C LEU A 405 -4.99 16.96 0.93
N ARG A 406 -4.42 17.90 0.16
CA ARG A 406 -2.96 18.09 0.03
C ARG A 406 -2.55 19.47 -0.45
N ASP A 407 -1.34 19.90 -0.11
CA ASP A 407 -0.67 21.04 -0.77
C ASP A 407 -0.59 20.79 -2.30
N LEU A 408 -0.88 21.81 -3.11
CA LEU A 408 -1.02 21.73 -4.57
C LEU A 408 0.19 21.09 -5.26
N GLU A 409 1.39 21.50 -4.88
CA GLU A 409 2.64 20.99 -5.47
C GLU A 409 2.87 19.50 -5.16
N LEU A 410 2.27 18.99 -4.09
CA LEU A 410 2.38 17.60 -3.66
C LEU A 410 1.27 16.70 -4.18
N VAL A 411 0.27 17.21 -4.93
CA VAL A 411 -0.84 16.36 -5.40
C VAL A 411 -0.33 15.15 -6.19
N ASN A 412 0.73 15.29 -6.98
CA ASN A 412 1.39 14.18 -7.67
C ASN A 412 2.08 13.18 -6.72
N ALA A 413 2.76 13.69 -5.69
CA ALA A 413 3.44 12.87 -4.67
C ALA A 413 2.42 12.12 -3.81
N ALA A 414 1.33 12.76 -3.45
CA ALA A 414 0.32 12.25 -2.55
C ALA A 414 -0.76 11.40 -3.25
N ALA A 415 -0.95 11.59 -4.54
CA ALA A 415 -1.59 10.60 -5.39
C ALA A 415 -0.86 9.23 -5.36
N ARG A 416 0.46 9.24 -5.10
CA ARG A 416 1.31 8.04 -4.97
C ARG A 416 1.53 7.63 -3.51
N GLY A 417 1.61 8.62 -2.63
CA GLY A 417 1.88 8.50 -1.21
C GLY A 417 0.63 8.76 -0.38
N ASN A 418 0.20 7.73 0.34
CA ASN A 418 -0.90 7.81 1.28
C ASN A 418 -0.50 8.58 2.56
N LEU A 419 0.03 9.80 2.51
CA LEU A 419 0.22 10.61 3.73
C LEU A 419 -1.04 11.47 3.96
N LYS A 420 -1.30 11.91 5.19
CA LYS A 420 -2.36 12.90 5.53
C LYS A 420 -1.81 14.30 5.67
N MET A 421 -2.63 15.33 5.47
CA MET A 421 -2.16 16.71 5.46
C MET A 421 -2.01 17.12 6.90
N ARG A 422 -0.94 17.81 7.25
CA ARG A 422 -0.73 18.31 8.60
C ARG A 422 -0.90 19.81 8.63
N ILE A 423 -1.29 20.35 9.77
CA ILE A 423 -1.35 21.79 10.03
C ILE A 423 -1.08 22.05 11.51
N GLU A 424 -0.47 23.19 11.83
CA GLU A 424 -0.23 23.60 13.22
C GLU A 424 -1.30 24.60 13.68
N PRO A 425 -1.70 24.59 14.96
CA PRO A 425 -2.57 25.61 15.52
C PRO A 425 -2.05 27.03 15.26
N GLY A 426 -2.93 27.94 14.86
CA GLY A 426 -2.59 29.35 14.60
C GLY A 426 -1.99 29.63 13.23
N THR A 427 -1.92 28.64 12.34
CA THR A 427 -1.37 28.78 10.98
C THR A 427 -2.46 28.82 9.91
N THR A 428 -2.13 29.44 8.77
CA THR A 428 -2.92 29.40 7.54
C THR A 428 -2.07 28.82 6.42
N VAL A 429 -2.64 27.91 5.65
CA VAL A 429 -2.01 27.22 4.53
C VAL A 429 -2.81 27.53 3.27
N GLU A 430 -2.18 28.18 2.32
CA GLU A 430 -2.74 28.47 1.00
C GLU A 430 -2.36 27.38 0.00
N ASN A 431 -2.95 27.42 -1.20
CA ASN A 431 -2.68 26.48 -2.29
C ASN A 431 -2.90 25.01 -1.88
N VAL A 432 -4.00 24.74 -1.17
CA VAL A 432 -4.41 23.38 -0.81
C VAL A 432 -5.40 22.87 -1.86
N VAL A 433 -5.31 21.60 -2.21
CA VAL A 433 -6.22 20.91 -3.12
C VAL A 433 -6.99 19.85 -2.35
N LEU A 434 -8.32 19.87 -2.53
CA LEU A 434 -9.21 18.77 -2.22
C LEU A 434 -9.69 18.14 -3.53
N ILE A 435 -9.32 16.89 -3.77
CA ILE A 435 -9.95 16.07 -4.82
C ILE A 435 -11.13 15.34 -4.20
N ALA A 436 -12.27 15.41 -4.86
CA ALA A 436 -13.53 14.79 -4.47
C ALA A 436 -14.28 14.21 -5.68
N PHE A 437 -15.32 13.44 -5.40
CA PHE A 437 -16.23 12.87 -6.39
C PHE A 437 -17.68 13.24 -6.08
N ASN A 438 -18.52 13.22 -7.11
CA ASN A 438 -19.97 13.46 -7.03
C ASN A 438 -20.33 14.74 -6.26
N SER A 439 -19.46 15.75 -6.34
CA SER A 439 -19.57 16.97 -5.56
C SER A 439 -19.90 18.14 -6.47
N ASP A 440 -20.71 19.08 -6.01
CA ASP A 440 -20.99 20.31 -6.75
C ASP A 440 -19.94 21.38 -6.47
N ARG A 441 -19.74 22.30 -7.44
CA ARG A 441 -18.88 23.50 -7.26
C ARG A 441 -19.18 24.26 -5.96
N ASP A 442 -20.47 24.35 -5.64
CA ASP A 442 -20.95 25.11 -4.49
C ASP A 442 -21.05 24.28 -3.20
N ALA A 443 -20.58 23.03 -3.20
CA ALA A 443 -20.56 22.18 -2.01
C ALA A 443 -19.85 22.86 -0.83
N THR A 444 -20.41 22.70 0.37
CA THR A 444 -19.79 23.18 1.60
C THR A 444 -18.78 22.15 2.11
N ILE A 445 -17.64 22.64 2.59
CA ILE A 445 -16.53 21.83 3.11
C ILE A 445 -16.46 22.03 4.62
N ALA A 446 -16.62 20.96 5.39
CA ALA A 446 -16.49 20.99 6.84
C ALA A 446 -15.44 20.00 7.34
N LEU A 447 -14.53 20.48 8.19
CA LEU A 447 -13.56 19.64 8.90
C LEU A 447 -14.14 19.32 10.28
N THR A 448 -14.45 18.05 10.51
CA THR A 448 -15.16 17.54 11.69
C THR A 448 -14.25 16.69 12.58
N GLY A 449 -14.78 16.19 13.71
CA GLY A 449 -14.05 15.45 14.73
C GLY A 449 -13.59 16.33 15.90
N ALA A 450 -13.15 17.56 15.63
CA ALA A 450 -12.90 18.59 16.64
C ALA A 450 -12.93 19.99 15.99
N PRO A 451 -13.24 21.06 16.75
CA PRO A 451 -13.36 22.41 16.21
C PRO A 451 -12.00 23.01 15.81
N GLY A 452 -12.05 24.22 15.25
CA GLY A 452 -10.88 25.09 15.08
C GLY A 452 -10.20 25.01 13.72
N ILE A 453 -10.75 24.27 12.75
CA ILE A 453 -10.26 24.28 11.37
C ILE A 453 -11.32 24.89 10.45
N THR A 454 -10.89 25.78 9.57
CA THR A 454 -11.73 26.38 8.53
C THR A 454 -11.10 26.14 7.17
N ALA A 455 -11.94 25.83 6.17
CA ALA A 455 -11.52 25.66 4.78
C ALA A 455 -12.27 26.67 3.92
N THR A 456 -11.54 27.59 3.31
CA THR A 456 -12.07 28.63 2.44
C THR A 456 -11.85 28.22 0.99
N LYS A 457 -12.92 28.14 0.19
CA LYS A 457 -12.83 27.87 -1.24
C LYS A 457 -12.24 29.08 -1.97
N VAL A 458 -11.19 28.83 -2.74
CA VAL A 458 -10.48 29.82 -3.58
C VAL A 458 -10.87 29.66 -5.04
N ASP A 459 -10.89 28.43 -5.54
CA ASP A 459 -11.27 28.09 -6.91
C ASP A 459 -11.83 26.67 -7.00
N PHE A 460 -12.39 26.31 -8.15
CA PHE A 460 -12.95 25.00 -8.43
C PHE A 460 -12.76 24.59 -9.89
N GLN A 461 -12.33 23.36 -10.09
CA GLN A 461 -12.26 22.69 -11.39
C GLN A 461 -13.04 21.37 -11.37
N ASP A 462 -13.67 21.05 -12.50
CA ASP A 462 -14.23 19.72 -12.77
C ASP A 462 -13.47 19.13 -13.96
N GLN A 463 -12.84 17.97 -13.75
CA GLN A 463 -12.01 17.33 -14.75
C GLN A 463 -12.22 15.81 -14.73
N ASN A 464 -12.79 15.27 -15.81
CA ASN A 464 -12.98 13.83 -16.03
C ASN A 464 -13.72 13.12 -14.87
N GLY A 465 -14.67 13.80 -14.22
CA GLY A 465 -15.43 13.25 -13.08
C GLY A 465 -14.76 13.43 -11.73
N GLU A 466 -13.61 14.10 -11.66
CA GLU A 466 -12.98 14.57 -10.43
C GLU A 466 -13.36 16.03 -10.18
N GLN A 467 -13.83 16.33 -8.97
CA GLN A 467 -14.08 17.69 -8.51
C GLN A 467 -12.94 18.17 -7.63
N ILE A 468 -12.26 19.19 -8.11
CA ILE A 468 -11.01 19.70 -7.55
C ILE A 468 -11.31 21.06 -6.95
N PHE A 469 -11.30 21.14 -5.62
CA PHE A 469 -11.44 22.38 -4.88
C PHE A 469 -10.07 22.92 -4.50
N PHE A 470 -9.79 24.17 -4.82
CA PHE A 470 -8.61 24.90 -4.36
C PHE A 470 -8.99 25.66 -3.10
N LEU A 471 -8.23 25.48 -2.04
CA LEU A 471 -8.57 25.87 -0.69
C LEU A 471 -7.45 26.67 -0.03
N THR A 472 -7.86 27.55 0.88
CA THR A 472 -7.03 28.03 1.99
C THR A 472 -7.55 27.40 3.27
N ILE A 473 -6.67 26.74 4.03
CA ILE A 473 -7.02 26.12 5.32
C ILE A 473 -6.40 26.92 6.45
N THR A 474 -7.22 27.32 7.42
CA THR A 474 -6.76 28.03 8.63
C THR A 474 -7.07 27.19 9.87
N ALA A 475 -6.05 26.99 10.70
CA ALA A 475 -6.18 26.43 12.03
C ALA A 475 -6.20 27.55 13.08
N ALA A 476 -7.22 27.57 13.92
CA ALA A 476 -7.30 28.48 15.06
C ALA A 476 -6.12 28.24 16.02
N PRO A 477 -5.64 29.28 16.75
CA PRO A 477 -4.55 29.12 17.71
C PRO A 477 -4.80 28.07 18.80
N ASN A 478 -6.06 27.77 19.10
CA ASN A 478 -6.49 26.77 20.08
C ASN A 478 -7.06 25.49 19.44
N ALA A 479 -6.80 25.24 18.16
CA ALA A 479 -7.26 24.02 17.49
C ALA A 479 -6.69 22.77 18.21
N PRO A 480 -7.55 21.83 18.67
CA PRO A 480 -7.07 20.61 19.32
C PRO A 480 -6.21 19.74 18.40
N LEU A 481 -5.19 19.10 18.94
CA LEU A 481 -4.35 18.17 18.19
C LEU A 481 -5.14 16.93 17.72
N GLY A 482 -4.66 16.29 16.66
CA GLY A 482 -5.19 15.03 16.14
C GLY A 482 -5.95 15.15 14.82
N ASP A 483 -6.50 14.03 14.37
CA ASP A 483 -7.15 13.90 13.07
C ASP A 483 -8.43 14.74 12.94
N ARG A 484 -8.71 15.16 11.71
CA ARG A 484 -9.96 15.75 11.27
C ARG A 484 -10.53 14.91 10.15
N SER A 485 -11.84 14.66 10.25
CA SER A 485 -12.60 14.06 9.17
C SER A 485 -13.11 15.16 8.24
N LEU A 486 -13.31 14.87 6.97
CA LEU A 486 -13.81 15.85 6.00
C LEU A 486 -15.22 15.48 5.56
N LEU A 487 -16.15 16.43 5.64
CA LEU A 487 -17.52 16.30 5.16
C LEU A 487 -17.74 17.26 3.99
N LEU A 488 -18.35 16.75 2.91
CA LEU A 488 -18.86 17.54 1.79
C LEU A 488 -20.39 17.46 1.76
N THR A 489 -21.02 18.61 1.58
CA THR A 489 -22.48 18.72 1.44
C THR A 489 -22.78 19.55 0.21
N ASN A 490 -23.48 18.97 -0.77
CA ASN A 490 -23.90 19.69 -1.97
C ASN A 490 -25.01 20.72 -1.66
N PRO A 491 -25.24 21.70 -2.53
CA PRO A 491 -26.31 22.70 -2.38
C PRO A 491 -27.72 22.11 -2.26
N ASP A 492 -27.96 20.93 -2.83
CA ASP A 492 -29.23 20.21 -2.71
C ASP A 492 -29.41 19.50 -1.35
N GLY A 493 -28.40 19.58 -0.48
CA GLY A 493 -28.37 18.96 0.84
C GLY A 493 -27.84 17.52 0.85
N SER A 494 -27.50 16.94 -0.31
CA SER A 494 -26.91 15.61 -0.37
C SER A 494 -25.51 15.61 0.25
N GLN A 495 -25.23 14.61 1.08
CA GLN A 495 -23.95 14.41 1.73
C GLN A 495 -23.73 12.94 2.07
N GLY A 496 -22.51 12.45 1.90
CA GLY A 496 -22.08 11.18 2.47
C GLY A 496 -21.60 11.34 3.92
N PRO A 497 -21.15 10.26 4.58
CA PRO A 497 -20.45 10.40 5.84
C PRO A 497 -19.12 11.14 5.66
N ALA A 498 -18.61 11.72 6.75
CA ALA A 498 -17.31 12.39 6.74
C ALA A 498 -16.17 11.37 6.59
N VAL A 499 -15.20 11.60 5.70
CA VAL A 499 -14.05 10.71 5.50
C VAL A 499 -13.01 10.94 6.58
N PHE A 500 -12.61 9.87 7.29
CA PHE A 500 -11.68 9.98 8.42
C PHE A 500 -10.24 10.34 8.00
N GLY A 501 -9.60 11.25 8.75
CA GLY A 501 -8.15 11.43 8.77
C GLY A 501 -7.51 12.04 7.50
N LEU A 502 -8.22 12.87 6.74
CA LEU A 502 -7.61 13.58 5.60
C LEU A 502 -6.68 14.72 6.06
N LEU A 503 -6.90 15.28 7.25
CA LEU A 503 -6.08 16.30 7.88
C LEU A 503 -5.74 15.92 9.33
N GLU A 504 -4.57 16.29 9.80
CA GLU A 504 -4.11 16.14 11.18
C GLU A 504 -3.62 17.49 11.72
N VAL A 505 -4.07 17.86 12.90
CA VAL A 505 -3.53 19.01 13.63
C VAL A 505 -2.36 18.51 14.48
N VAL A 506 -1.16 19.01 14.20
CA VAL A 506 0.08 18.59 14.88
C VAL A 506 0.60 19.68 15.82
N SER A 507 1.48 19.28 16.75
CA SER A 507 2.07 20.22 17.72
C SER A 507 2.80 21.36 17.02
N PRO A 508 2.74 22.61 17.53
CA PRO A 508 3.51 23.73 17.00
C PRO A 508 5.00 23.44 16.93
N GLY A 509 5.66 23.90 15.86
CA GLY A 509 7.10 23.72 15.62
C GLY A 509 7.52 22.33 15.15
N THR A 510 6.57 21.49 14.70
CA THR A 510 6.85 20.17 14.10
C THR A 510 6.89 20.20 12.58
N LEU A 511 6.34 21.25 11.95
CA LEU A 511 6.38 21.48 10.51
C LEU A 511 7.40 22.58 10.17
N ALA A 512 8.02 22.46 9.00
CA ALA A 512 8.97 23.45 8.49
C ALA A 512 8.33 24.59 7.68
N ARG A 513 6.99 24.69 7.69
CA ARG A 513 6.27 25.74 6.96
C ARG A 513 6.74 27.11 7.45
N THR A 514 7.33 27.90 6.56
CA THR A 514 7.73 29.27 6.89
C THR A 514 6.49 30.11 7.14
N THR A 515 6.38 30.68 8.34
CA THR A 515 5.35 31.65 8.70
C THR A 515 5.67 33.02 8.10
N GLU A 516 5.86 33.12 6.78
CA GLU A 516 5.98 34.44 6.14
C GLU A 516 4.59 35.09 6.03
N SER A 517 4.16 35.68 7.15
CA SER A 517 3.26 36.83 7.17
C SER A 517 4.03 38.08 6.68
N GLY A 518 4.48 38.05 5.42
CA GLY A 518 5.19 39.15 4.78
C GLY A 518 4.52 39.45 3.46
N THR A 519 3.91 40.63 3.35
CA THR A 519 3.35 41.21 2.12
C THR A 519 4.18 40.85 0.88
N ARG A 520 3.74 39.84 0.11
CA ARG A 520 4.08 39.79 -1.31
C ARG A 520 3.34 40.94 -1.97
N SER A 521 4.11 41.88 -2.51
CA SER A 521 3.60 42.95 -3.36
C SER A 521 2.71 42.36 -4.44
N ALA A 522 1.57 43.01 -4.67
CA ALA A 522 0.64 42.72 -5.75
C ALA A 522 1.34 42.90 -7.11
N SER A 523 2.06 41.88 -7.57
CA SER A 523 2.59 41.76 -8.93
C SER A 523 3.01 40.34 -9.30
N ALA A 524 2.49 39.31 -8.62
CA ALA A 524 2.40 38.00 -9.25
C ALA A 524 1.14 38.03 -10.11
N GLU A 525 1.31 38.16 -11.42
CA GLU A 525 0.26 37.81 -12.38
C GLU A 525 -0.40 36.51 -11.90
N LYS A 526 -1.73 36.47 -11.94
CA LYS A 526 -2.50 35.23 -11.81
C LYS A 526 -1.92 34.23 -12.81
N SER A 527 -0.95 33.43 -12.38
CA SER A 527 -0.55 32.26 -13.13
C SER A 527 -1.82 31.44 -13.23
N PRO A 528 -2.30 31.15 -14.46
CA PRO A 528 -3.49 30.34 -14.62
C PRO A 528 -3.24 29.05 -13.85
N VAL A 529 -4.20 28.66 -13.02
CA VAL A 529 -4.16 27.42 -12.25
C VAL A 529 -3.73 26.31 -13.21
N THR A 530 -2.49 25.85 -13.04
CA THR A 530 -1.87 24.86 -13.90
C THR A 530 -2.74 23.62 -13.87
N SER A 531 -3.03 23.04 -15.04
CA SER A 531 -3.81 21.80 -15.11
C SER A 531 -3.18 20.75 -14.20
N ILE A 532 -3.92 20.27 -13.19
CA ILE A 532 -3.46 19.18 -12.35
C ILE A 532 -3.34 17.93 -13.26
N PRO A 533 -2.16 17.29 -13.34
CA PRO A 533 -2.02 16.05 -14.09
C PRO A 533 -3.01 15.02 -13.56
N MET A 534 -3.69 14.32 -14.47
CA MET A 534 -4.71 13.34 -14.13
C MET A 534 -4.21 12.39 -13.04
N VAL A 535 -4.90 12.36 -11.90
CA VAL A 535 -4.64 11.32 -10.91
C VAL A 535 -5.23 10.04 -11.49
N LYS A 536 -4.39 9.19 -12.09
CA LYS A 536 -4.80 7.82 -12.46
C LYS A 536 -4.96 7.02 -11.17
N LEU A 537 -6.05 7.26 -10.48
CA LEU A 537 -6.43 6.54 -9.29
C LEU A 537 -6.61 5.07 -9.66
N PRO A 538 -6.21 4.14 -8.78
CA PRO A 538 -6.62 2.76 -8.94
C PRO A 538 -8.14 2.74 -9.04
N ARG A 539 -8.66 2.29 -10.20
CA ARG A 539 -10.07 1.89 -10.27
C ARG A 539 -10.25 0.80 -9.20
N ARG A 540 -11.26 0.99 -8.36
CA ARG A 540 -11.60 0.07 -7.27
C ARG A 540 -11.66 -1.38 -7.72
#